data_AF-A0A959L044-F1
#
_entry.id   AF-A0A959L044-F1
#
_cell.length_a   1.000
_cell.length_b   1.000
_cell.length_c   1.000
_cell.angle_alpha   90.00
_cell.angle_beta   90.00
_cell.angle_gamma   90.00
#
_symmetry.space_group_name_H-M   'P 1'
#
loop_
_entity.id
_entity.type
_entity.pdbx_description
1 polymer ?
#
loop_
_entity_poly.entity_id
_entity_poly.type
_entity_poly.pdbx_seq_one_letter_code
_entity_poly.pdbx_strand_id
1 'polypeptide(L)' 'MISKREKEILHLIAYEYTTAEIARQLHISGDTVKSHRKSLFSKVGAKNTAGLIRRAFEVQLLEFKNLNRKNEDQ' A
#
# COMPACT_ATOMS: atom_id res chain seq x y z
N MET A 1 11.32 -1.56 -9.71
CA MET A 1 10.03 -0.90 -10.03
C MET A 1 8.90 -1.57 -9.25
N ILE A 2 8.05 -0.77 -8.59
CA ILE A 2 6.85 -1.25 -7.88
C ILE A 2 5.66 -1.30 -8.86
N SER A 3 4.95 -2.43 -8.93
CA SER A 3 3.81 -2.60 -9.83
C SER A 3 2.56 -1.87 -9.32
N LYS A 4 1.58 -1.67 -10.21
CA LYS A 4 0.28 -1.09 -9.83
C LYS A 4 -0.38 -1.88 -8.69
N ARG A 5 -0.37 -3.21 -8.78
CA ARG A 5 -0.96 -4.10 -7.78
C ARG A 5 -0.26 -4.03 -6.43
N GLU A 6 1.07 -3.92 -6.44
CA GLU A 6 1.86 -3.73 -5.23
C GLU A 6 1.58 -2.37 -4.57
N LYS A 7 1.36 -1.31 -5.37
CA LYS A 7 0.93 0.00 -4.86
C LYS A 7 -0.47 -0.04 -4.24
N GLU A 8 -1.43 -0.72 -4.88
CA GLU A 8 -2.78 -0.93 -4.32
C GLU A 8 -2.71 -1.63 -2.97
N ILE A 9 -1.95 -2.73 -2.90
CA ILE A 9 -1.75 -3.49 -1.65
C ILE A 9 -1.05 -2.64 -0.58
N LEU A 10 -0.04 -1.85 -0.95
CA LEU A 10 0.63 -0.93 -0.04
C LEU A 10 -0.35 0.07 0.60
N HIS A 11 -1.23 0.66 -0.20
CA HIS A 11 -2.26 1.58 0.31
C HIS A 11 -3.21 0.86 1.26
N LEU A 12 -3.70 -0.32 0.90
CA LEU A 12 -4.61 -1.07 1.78
C LEU A 12 -3.94 -1.50 3.08
N ILE A 13 -2.65 -1.84 3.06
CA ILE A 13 -1.87 -2.10 4.28
C ILE A 13 -1.78 -0.84 5.15
N ALA A 14 -1.61 0.34 4.54
CA ALA A 14 -1.57 1.62 5.27
C ALA A 14 -2.91 1.97 5.91
N TYR A 15 -4.03 1.50 5.36
CA TYR A 15 -5.37 1.56 5.95
C TYR A 15 -5.69 0.36 6.85
N GLU A 16 -4.66 -0.39 7.28
CA GLU A 16 -4.77 -1.47 8.27
C GLU A 16 -5.61 -2.68 7.84
N TYR A 17 -5.86 -2.85 6.53
CA TYR A 17 -6.57 -4.02 6.05
C TYR A 17 -5.75 -5.32 6.20
N THR A 18 -6.42 -6.37 6.66
CA THR A 18 -5.89 -7.73 6.72
C THR A 18 -5.73 -8.32 5.32
N THR A 19 -4.91 -9.38 5.19
CA THR A 19 -4.75 -10.11 3.91
C THR A 19 -6.08 -10.60 3.33
N ALA A 20 -7.03 -11.01 4.19
CA ALA A 20 -8.34 -11.46 3.76
C ALA A 20 -9.22 -10.32 3.25
N GLU A 21 -9.18 -9.14 3.89
CA GLU A 21 -9.89 -7.95 3.42
C GLU A 21 -9.33 -7.45 2.10
N ILE A 22 -8.01 -7.37 1.98
CA ILE A 22 -7.32 -7.00 0.74
C ILE A 22 -7.71 -7.96 -0.41
N ALA A 23 -7.74 -9.27 -0.13
CA ALA A 23 -8.14 -10.28 -1.12
C ALA A 23 -9.57 -10.04 -1.63
N ARG A 24 -10.51 -9.78 -0.70
CA ARG A 24 -11.90 -9.44 -1.05
C ARG A 24 -12.00 -8.17 -1.89
N GLN A 25 -11.34 -7.09 -1.46
CA GLN A 25 -11.43 -5.79 -2.12
C GLN A 25 -10.77 -5.77 -3.51
N LEU A 26 -9.73 -6.57 -3.71
CA LEU A 26 -9.01 -6.68 -4.97
C LEU A 26 -9.49 -7.83 -5.86
N HIS A 27 -10.50 -8.58 -5.42
CA HIS A 27 -11.07 -9.75 -6.10
C HIS A 27 -10.01 -10.80 -6.52
N ILE A 28 -9.10 -11.14 -5.59
CA ILE A 28 -8.04 -12.15 -5.78
C ILE A 28 -7.92 -13.07 -4.56
N SER A 29 -7.16 -14.16 -4.68
CA SER A 29 -6.94 -15.07 -3.55
C SER A 29 -6.00 -14.46 -2.50
N GLY A 30 -6.13 -14.93 -1.25
CA GLY A 30 -5.22 -14.55 -0.16
C GLY A 30 -3.75 -14.90 -0.46
N ASP A 31 -3.50 -15.97 -1.19
CA ASP A 31 -2.13 -16.38 -1.55
C ASP A 31 -1.53 -15.49 -2.64
N THR A 32 -2.35 -15.01 -3.59
CA THR A 32 -1.94 -13.97 -4.53
C THR A 32 -1.58 -12.68 -3.79
N VAL A 33 -2.36 -12.27 -2.78
CA VAL A 33 -2.03 -11.12 -1.92
C VAL A 33 -0.71 -11.34 -1.19
N LYS A 34 -0.50 -12.50 -0.54
CA LYS A 34 0.77 -12.83 0.14
C LYS A 34 1.97 -12.74 -0.81
N SER A 35 1.81 -13.22 -2.04
CA SER A 35 2.85 -13.21 -3.06
C SER A 35 3.23 -11.77 -3.45
N HIS A 36 2.24 -10.91 -3.71
CA HIS A 36 2.48 -9.49 -3.95
C HIS A 36 3.08 -8.78 -2.73
N ARG A 37 2.63 -9.08 -1.50
CA ARG A 37 3.22 -8.55 -0.26
C ARG A 37 4.70 -8.91 -0.16
N LYS A 38 5.07 -10.17 -0.39
CA LYS A 38 6.47 -10.62 -0.35
C LYS A 38 7.33 -9.84 -1.35
N SER A 39 6.84 -9.69 -2.58
CA SER A 39 7.52 -8.92 -3.63
C SER A 39 7.65 -7.43 -3.26
N LEU A 40 6.57 -6.81 -2.77
CA LEU A 40 6.57 -5.43 -2.29
C LEU A 40 7.59 -5.21 -1.17
N PHE A 41 7.62 -6.07 -0.16
CA PHE A 41 8.57 -5.99 0.96
C PHE A 41 10.02 -6.08 0.48
N SER A 42 10.31 -7.02 -0.42
CA SER A 42 11.64 -7.18 -1.02
C SER A 42 12.05 -5.93 -1.79
N LYS A 43 11.16 -5.40 -2.64
CA LYS A 43 11.43 -4.22 -3.48
C LYS A 43 11.59 -2.92 -2.71
N VAL A 44 10.87 -2.76 -1.59
CA VAL A 44 11.00 -1.59 -0.69
C VAL A 44 12.14 -1.77 0.32
N GLY A 45 12.60 -3.01 0.53
CA GLY A 45 13.62 -3.34 1.51
C GLY A 45 13.13 -3.25 2.96
N ALA A 46 11.86 -3.61 3.20
CA ALA A 46 11.25 -3.58 4.52
C ALA A 46 11.24 -4.97 5.18
N LYS A 47 11.39 -5.00 6.52
CA LYS A 47 11.39 -6.25 7.31
C LYS A 47 10.03 -6.59 7.92
N ASN A 48 9.20 -5.57 8.19
CA ASN A 48 7.88 -5.69 8.79
C ASN A 48 6.98 -4.55 8.29
N THR A 49 5.69 -4.60 8.65
CA THR A 49 4.70 -3.59 8.20
C THR A 49 5.10 -2.18 8.62
N ALA A 50 5.53 -1.96 9.86
CA ALA A 50 5.97 -0.64 10.32
C ALA A 50 7.12 -0.08 9.47
N GLY A 51 8.12 -0.93 9.17
CA GLY A 51 9.23 -0.58 8.28
C GLY A 51 8.79 -0.34 6.83
N LEU A 52 7.78 -1.07 6.35
CA LEU A 52 7.20 -0.86 5.03
C LEU A 52 6.54 0.52 4.93
N ILE A 53 5.71 0.88 5.91
CA ILE A 53 5.03 2.18 5.94
C ILE A 53 6.03 3.32 6.03
N ARG A 54 7.00 3.27 6.97
CA ARG A 54 8.04 4.29 7.09
C ARG A 54 8.81 4.49 5.77
N ARG A 55 9.32 3.41 5.19
CA ARG A 55 10.06 3.48 3.92
C ARG A 55 9.20 3.96 2.77
N ALA A 56 7.94 3.57 2.72
CA ALA A 56 7.03 4.02 1.68
C ALA A 56 6.85 5.55 1.68
N PHE A 57 6.85 6.20 2.85
CA PHE A 57 6.90 7.66 2.94
C PHE A 57 8.27 8.23 2.55
N GLU A 58 9.38 7.63 3.01
CA GLU A 58 10.75 8.05 2.67
C GLU A 58 10.99 8.07 1.14
N VAL A 59 10.42 7.10 0.41
CA VAL A 59 10.55 6.99 -1.05
C VAL A 59 9.34 7.51 -1.83
N GLN A 60 8.45 8.27 -1.19
CA GLN A 60 7.27 8.91 -1.81
C GLN A 60 6.33 7.93 -2.56
N LEU A 61 6.23 6.69 -2.07
CA LEU A 61 5.21 5.73 -2.50
C LEU A 61 3.89 5.91 -1.76
N LEU A 62 3.95 6.52 -0.57
CA LEU A 62 2.82 7.03 0.20
C LEU A 62 3.04 8.51 0.48
N GLU A 63 1.95 9.27 0.47
CA GLU A 63 1.96 10.70 0.74
C GLU A 63 0.76 11.05 1.61
N PHE A 64 0.92 12.06 2.48
CA PHE A 64 -0.22 12.65 3.17
C PHE A 64 -0.98 13.51 2.17
N LYS A 65 -2.24 13.16 1.89
CA LYS A 65 -3.13 14.09 1.19
C LYS A 65 -3.34 15.29 2.10
N ASN A 66 -2.78 16.45 1.72
CA ASN A 66 -3.16 17.72 2.32
C ASN A 66 -4.66 17.94 2.04
N LEU A 67 -5.48 17.95 3.09
CA LEU A 67 -6.94 18.14 3.03
C LEU A 67 -7.36 19.58 2.66
N ASN A 68 -6.45 20.45 2.21
CA ASN A 68 -6.72 21.85 1.86
C ASN A 68 -6.81 22.09 0.34
N ARG A 69 -7.74 21.42 -0.34
CA ARG A 69 -8.24 21.83 -1.68
C ARG A 69 -9.74 21.57 -1.85
N LYS A 70 -10.53 21.98 -0.87
CA LYS A 70 -11.96 22.25 -1.05
C LYS A 70 -12.30 23.54 -0.31
N ASN A 71 -11.91 24.66 -0.91
CA ASN A 71 -12.59 25.95 -0.88
C ASN A 71 -12.09 26.65 -2.13
N GLU A 72 -13.01 27.20 -2.94
CA GLU A 72 -12.74 27.98 -4.18
C GLU A 72 -12.44 27.12 -5.42
N ASP A 73 -13.50 26.60 -6.05
CA ASP A 73 -14.02 27.16 -7.32
C ASP A 73 -15.05 26.21 -7.98
N GLN A 74 -16.28 26.74 -8.11
CA GLN A 74 -17.51 26.22 -8.76
C GLN A 74 -18.46 25.36 -7.92
#